data_AF-A0A938CJ05-F1
#
_entry.id   AF-A0A938CJ05-F1
#
_cell.length_a   1.000
_cell.length_b   1.000
_cell.length_c   1.000
_cell.angle_alpha   90.00
_cell.angle_beta   90.00
_cell.angle_gamma   90.00
#
_symmetry.space_group_name_H-M   'P 1'
#
loop_
_entity.id
_entity.type
_entity.pdbx_description
1 polymer ?
#
loop_
_entity_poly.entity_id
_entity_poly.type
_entity_poly.pdbx_seq_one_letter_code
_entity_poly.pdbx_strand_id
1 'polypeptide(L)' 'MAALRLEEPEVQRRPEVPTVPEIDDPLGYRIAKRALDIVVAALALLVALPVMAITAVAVKLESPGKVFFHQTRL' A
#
# COMPACT_ATOMS: atom_id res chain seq x y z
N MET A 1 -36.37 -39.70 5.92
CA MET A 1 -36.48 -38.64 4.89
C MET A 1 -36.80 -37.32 5.58
N ALA A 2 -35.77 -36.69 6.14
CA ALA A 2 -35.84 -35.32 6.64
C ALA A 2 -34.95 -34.49 5.72
N ALA A 3 -35.55 -33.60 4.95
CA ALA A 3 -34.82 -32.66 4.10
C ALA A 3 -33.93 -31.81 5.00
N LEU A 4 -32.61 -32.03 4.91
CA LEU A 4 -31.61 -31.15 5.50
C LEU A 4 -31.78 -29.78 4.86
N ARG A 5 -32.46 -28.91 5.63
CA ARG A 5 -32.62 -27.50 5.39
C ARG A 5 -31.23 -26.93 5.14
N LEU A 6 -30.95 -26.60 3.88
CA LEU A 6 -29.80 -25.80 3.50
C LEU A 6 -30.01 -24.42 4.13
N GLU A 7 -29.50 -24.25 5.35
CA GLU A 7 -29.32 -22.94 5.93
C GLU A 7 -28.32 -22.23 5.01
N GLU A 8 -28.82 -21.32 4.17
CA GLU A 8 -27.94 -20.49 3.38
C GLU A 8 -26.96 -19.81 4.33
N PRO A 9 -25.65 -19.82 4.06
CA PRO A 9 -24.68 -19.21 4.94
C PRO A 9 -25.10 -17.75 5.09
N GLU A 10 -25.35 -17.31 6.33
CA GLU A 10 -25.64 -15.91 6.60
C GLU A 10 -24.48 -15.09 6.04
N VAL A 11 -24.70 -14.52 4.86
CA VAL A 11 -23.77 -13.61 4.21
C VAL A 11 -23.63 -12.47 5.20
N GLN A 12 -22.49 -12.44 5.90
CA GLN A 12 -22.11 -11.38 6.82
C GLN A 12 -22.30 -10.06 6.07
N ARG A 13 -23.46 -9.43 6.26
CA ARG A 13 -23.77 -8.15 5.65
C ARG A 13 -22.71 -7.22 6.20
N ARG A 14 -21.81 -6.77 5.32
CA ARG A 14 -20.83 -5.77 5.70
C ARG A 14 -21.61 -4.62 6.33
N PRO A 15 -21.20 -4.13 7.51
CA PRO A 15 -21.85 -2.96 8.08
C PRO A 15 -21.93 -1.90 7.00
N GLU A 16 -23.11 -1.29 6.83
CA GLU A 16 -23.30 -0.20 5.91
C GLU A 16 -22.26 0.87 6.25
N VAL A 17 -21.26 1.00 5.39
CA VAL A 17 -20.14 1.89 5.66
C VAL A 17 -20.73 3.30 5.64
N PRO A 18 -20.57 4.09 6.71
CA PRO A 18 -20.99 5.48 6.69
C PRO A 18 -20.44 6.11 5.42
N THR A 19 -21.31 6.63 4.56
CA THR A 19 -20.88 7.32 3.35
C THR A 19 -20.09 8.52 3.82
N VAL A 20 -18.77 8.44 3.65
CA VAL A 20 -17.87 9.53 4.00
C VAL A 20 -18.37 10.73 3.21
N PRO A 21 -18.61 11.90 3.84
CA PRO A 21 -19.06 13.08 3.12
C PRO A 21 -18.13 13.30 1.93
N GLU A 22 -18.71 13.51 0.75
CA GLU A 22 -17.95 13.79 -0.47
C GLU A 22 -17.18 15.09 -0.23
N ILE A 23 -15.88 14.94 0.04
CA ILE A 23 -15.00 16.08 0.19
C ILE A 23 -14.70 16.57 -1.22
N ASP A 24 -15.19 17.76 -1.55
CA ASP A 24 -14.77 18.48 -2.75
C ASP A 24 -13.27 18.76 -2.65
N ASP A 25 -12.44 17.85 -3.16
CA ASP A 25 -10.99 17.98 -3.22
C ASP A 25 -10.61 18.87 -4.41
N PRO A 26 -10.22 20.14 -4.20
CA PRO A 26 -9.91 21.02 -5.32
C PRO A 26 -8.69 20.49 -6.06
N LEU A 27 -8.66 20.63 -7.39
CA LEU A 27 -7.52 20.20 -8.22
C LEU A 27 -6.18 20.72 -7.69
N GLY A 28 -6.15 21.96 -7.20
CA GLY A 28 -4.96 22.57 -6.59
C GLY A 28 -4.45 21.82 -5.36
N TYR A 29 -5.35 21.32 -4.49
CA TYR A 29 -4.97 20.54 -3.32
C TYR A 29 -4.33 19.21 -3.71
N ARG A 30 -4.92 18.50 -4.69
CA ARG A 30 -4.38 17.22 -5.19
C ARG A 30 -2.99 17.38 -5.79
N ILE A 31 -2.78 18.45 -6.57
CA ILE A 31 -1.48 18.77 -7.17
C ILE A 31 -0.46 19.09 -6.08
N ALA A 32 -0.81 19.97 -5.13
CA ALA A 32 0.08 20.36 -4.04
C ALA A 32 0.48 19.16 -3.17
N LYS A 33 -0.48 18.31 -2.81
CA LYS A 33 -0.23 17.07 -2.07
C LYS A 33 0.73 16.16 -2.84
N ARG A 34 0.50 15.97 -4.14
CA ARG A 34 1.39 15.14 -4.96
C ARG A 34 2.79 15.70 -5.07
N ALA A 35 2.92 17.01 -5.24
CA ALA A 35 4.23 17.67 -5.28
C ALA A 35 4.98 17.50 -3.95
N LEU A 36 4.29 17.70 -2.82
CA LEU A 36 4.84 17.50 -1.49
C LEU A 36 5.32 16.05 -1.30
N ASP A 37 4.51 15.06 -1.65
CA ASP A 37 4.86 13.65 -1.51
C ASP A 37 6.12 13.30 -2.31
N ILE A 38 6.24 13.80 -3.54
CA ILE A 38 7.42 13.56 -4.40
C ILE A 38 8.66 14.22 -3.81
N VAL A 39 8.57 15.50 -3.42
CA VAL A 39 9.71 16.27 -2.91
C VAL A 39 10.22 15.67 -1.60
N VAL A 40 9.32 15.39 -0.65
CA VAL A 40 9.70 14.81 0.64
C VAL A 40 10.28 13.40 0.45
N ALA A 41 9.69 12.56 -0.41
CA ALA A 41 10.21 11.23 -0.69
C ALA A 41 11.60 11.30 -1.35
N ALA A 42 11.82 12.20 -2.31
CA ALA A 42 13.11 12.37 -2.97
C ALA A 42 14.21 12.81 -1.99
N LEU A 43 13.91 13.79 -1.13
CA LEU A 43 14.85 14.25 -0.10
C LEU A 43 15.16 13.14 0.91
N ALA A 44 14.14 12.42 1.39
CA ALA A 44 14.31 11.29 2.28
C ALA A 44 15.17 10.18 1.65
N LEU A 45 14.96 9.89 0.35
CA LEU A 45 15.76 8.91 -0.38
C LEU A 45 17.23 9.32 -0.50
N LEU A 46 17.54 10.60 -0.73
CA LEU A 46 18.92 11.08 -0.77
C LEU A 46 19.64 10.88 0.56
N VAL A 47 18.95 11.15 1.68
CA VAL A 47 19.50 10.94 3.03
C VAL A 47 19.65 9.46 3.35
N ALA A 48 18.70 8.62 2.93
CA ALA A 48 18.72 7.18 3.15
C ALA A 48 19.68 6.41 2.22
N LEU A 49 20.05 7.01 1.07
CA LEU A 49 20.86 6.40 0.01
C LEU A 49 22.13 5.69 0.52
N PRO A 50 22.99 6.26 1.38
CA PRO A 50 24.20 5.58 1.83
C PRO A 50 23.91 4.27 2.58
N VAL A 51 22.91 4.27 3.47
CA VAL A 51 22.52 3.07 4.23
C VAL A 51 21.90 2.04 3.30
N MET A 52 21.04 2.47 2.38
CA MET A 52 20.43 1.58 1.39
C MET A 52 21.49 0.96 0.46
N ALA A 53 22.51 1.70 0.06
CA ALA A 53 23.59 1.20 -0.80
C ALA A 53 24.43 0.14 -0.09
N ILE A 54 24.83 0.39 1.16
CA ILE A 54 25.57 -0.60 1.97
C ILE A 54 24.74 -1.87 2.13
N THR A 55 23.46 -1.72 2.46
CA THR A 55 22.52 -2.85 2.60
C THR A 55 22.39 -3.64 1.30
N ALA A 56 22.25 -2.94 0.17
CA ALA A 56 22.16 -3.57 -1.16
C ALA A 56 23.40 -4.40 -1.49
N VAL A 57 24.60 -3.88 -1.18
CA VAL A 57 25.87 -4.60 -1.37
C VAL A 57 25.92 -5.84 -0.47
N ALA A 58 25.59 -5.70 0.82
CA ALA A 58 25.59 -6.82 1.76
C ALA A 58 24.68 -7.97 1.30
N VAL A 59 23.44 -7.65 0.90
CA VAL A 59 22.49 -8.63 0.36
C VAL A 59 23.06 -9.33 -0.88
N LYS A 60 23.71 -8.58 -1.77
CA LYS A 60 24.26 -9.13 -3.01
C LYS A 60 25.46 -10.06 -2.77
N LEU A 61 26.22 -9.84 -1.69
CA LEU A 61 27.34 -10.68 -1.31
C LEU A 61 26.91 -11.94 -0.55
N GLU A 62 25.86 -11.85 0.28
CA GLU A 62 25.41 -12.95 1.13
C GLU A 62 24.39 -13.86 0.45
N SER A 63 23.58 -13.34 -0.48
CA SER A 63 22.48 -14.07 -1.12
C SER A 63 22.61 -14.16 -2.64
N PRO A 64 22.25 -15.29 -3.27
CA PRO A 64 22.21 -15.42 -4.74
C PRO A 64 21.06 -14.62 -5.40
N GLY A 65 20.14 -14.07 -4.59
CA GLY A 65 18.93 -13.39 -5.02
C GLY A 65 19.12 -11.95 -5.55
N LYS A 66 18.01 -11.35 -5.96
CA LYS A 66 17.94 -9.92 -6.34
C LYS A 66 17.82 -9.06 -5.08
N VAL A 67 18.41 -7.86 -5.12
CA VAL A 67 18.32 -6.88 -4.02
C VAL A 67 16.89 -6.37 -3.82
N PHE A 68 16.14 -6.16 -4.91
CA PHE A 68 14.79 -5.63 -4.85
C PHE A 68 13.74 -6.72 -5.12
N PHE A 69 12.71 -6.74 -4.27
CA PHE A 69 11.50 -7.55 -4.41
C PHE A 69 10.31 -6.65 -4.69
N HIS A 70 9.38 -7.13 -5.50
CA HIS A 70 8.18 -6.38 -5.89
C HIS A 70 6.96 -7.23 -5.52
N GLN A 71 6.07 -6.67 -4.69
CA GLN A 71 4.84 -7.32 -4.26
C GLN A 71 3.63 -6.55 -4.77
N THR A 72 2.70 -7.25 -5.42
CA THR A 72 1.41 -6.66 -5.80
C THR A 72 0.55 -6.50 -4.54
N ARG A 73 0.06 -5.28 -4.31
CA ARG A 73 -0.86 -4.96 -3.22
C ARG A 73 -2.28 -4.78 -3.79
N LEU A 74 -3.25 -5.46 -3.20
CA LEU A 74 -4.69 -5.35 -3.52
C LEU A 74 -5.32 -4.11 -2.87
#